data_AF-A0A9W2YXP7-F1
#
_entry.id   AF-A0A9W2YXP7-F1
#
_cell.length_a   1.000
_cell.length_b   1.000
_cell.length_c   1.000
_cell.angle_alpha   90.00
_cell.angle_beta   90.00
_cell.angle_gamma   90.00
#
_symmetry.space_group_name_H-M   'P 1'
#
loop_
_entity.id
_entity.type
_entity.pdbx_description
1 polymer ?
#
loop_
_entity_poly.entity_id
_entity_poly.type
_entity_poly.pdbx_seq_one_letter_code
_entity_poly.pdbx_strand_id
1 'polypeptide(L)'
;MFFLIIIWIILQCEEWCRIQVLAEYCEKGAEYVNNICTDCDIGFYKELPGNDSCTKCPPGYTTLGTGSTSNSSCNILHCEQGFFSRDNISCSICPNGTYKNLTGNQPCVKCPMNTTTPRGGGTDIKDCSLDCPTICIPNDPCKYTGTSSCVCPTGYYGQHCSKRCSPGCLNDSCHKVNGKCDCKEGYYGDKCLKTGMLDKRNKWTSHCKSNGSEEKRFKSDHCSIGWFGESCQYRDLGVLAIMDYKVLNDNNDRTCVKQNSVRILWNHEIQTITWIRLVFQSNEDADEIAIHYYDEMLKSTTLVCGPSDLRYHKYGNTSIDFNCEYSYFSGALLITWQSDSPLCSVRISGERNMATAARQVRWKHRRKSWTPIETLNDGYYSNTGCLIMNSSITLEFDFWNDIFSFQIILFTDFSREDGHGTFSVQLLDSVEDLVFNISTRGKDVFVQKAIFGAIYSFRTVYIRVLSGTLHLCEVEIYGDCQKPYYGPTCQDICYLSCLDQVCTYEGECFSCVPGHSGIYCQDRNDSDYVTLAARATAEADDSSHTEDYSLKNIYIAMLIQMVLLMCVLFIGNKYFSAQSNPRADAAFLSRGPSKL
;
A
#
# COMPACT_ATOMS: atom_id res chain seq x y z
N MET A 1 -78.64 48.38 -53.56
CA MET A 1 -77.19 48.12 -53.73
C MET A 1 -76.33 49.40 -53.68
N PHE A 2 -76.86 50.50 -53.12
CA PHE A 2 -76.16 51.78 -53.00
C PHE A 2 -75.36 51.90 -51.67
N PHE A 3 -75.68 51.09 -50.67
CA PHE A 3 -74.97 51.07 -49.36
C PHE A 3 -73.61 50.35 -49.40
N LEU A 4 -73.40 49.45 -50.38
CA LEU A 4 -72.11 48.75 -50.55
C LEU A 4 -71.09 49.59 -51.33
N ILE A 5 -71.54 50.54 -52.15
CA ILE A 5 -70.66 51.45 -52.90
C ILE A 5 -70.11 52.56 -51.98
N ILE A 6 -70.89 53.00 -50.99
CA ILE A 6 -70.45 53.99 -49.99
C ILE A 6 -69.41 53.37 -49.03
N ILE A 7 -69.56 52.10 -48.65
CA ILE A 7 -68.54 51.38 -47.85
C ILE A 7 -67.25 51.14 -48.66
N TRP A 8 -67.36 50.94 -49.98
CA TRP A 8 -66.19 50.81 -50.86
C TRP A 8 -65.43 52.13 -51.04
N ILE A 9 -66.14 53.27 -51.07
CA ILE A 9 -65.52 54.62 -51.14
C ILE A 9 -64.92 55.03 -49.78
N ILE A 10 -65.50 54.60 -48.65
CA ILE A 10 -64.95 54.85 -47.31
C ILE A 10 -63.71 53.96 -47.05
N LEU A 11 -63.65 52.74 -47.61
CA LEU A 11 -62.46 51.87 -47.54
C LEU A 11 -61.33 52.28 -48.50
N GLN A 12 -61.55 53.21 -49.43
CA GLN A 12 -60.47 53.85 -50.22
C GLN A 12 -60.03 55.21 -49.64
N CYS A 13 -60.53 55.59 -48.47
CA CYS A 13 -60.11 56.80 -47.75
C CYS A 13 -59.11 56.49 -46.61
N GLU A 14 -58.34 55.40 -46.73
CA GLU A 14 -57.17 55.13 -45.86
C GLU A 14 -55.82 55.11 -46.59
N GLU A 15 -55.74 55.50 -47.87
CA GLU A 15 -54.43 55.51 -48.55
C GLU A 15 -53.88 56.87 -49.01
N TRP A 16 -54.64 57.96 -49.13
CA TRP A 16 -54.04 59.19 -49.70
C TRP A 16 -54.59 60.51 -49.12
N CYS A 17 -54.27 60.81 -47.84
CA CYS A 17 -54.01 62.21 -47.42
C CYS A 17 -53.40 62.34 -46.01
N ARG A 18 -52.07 62.21 -45.91
CA ARG A 18 -51.23 63.37 -45.55
C ARG A 18 -49.79 63.04 -45.84
N ILE A 19 -49.36 63.52 -47.00
CA ILE A 19 -47.98 63.87 -47.30
C ILE A 19 -47.48 64.75 -46.15
N GLN A 20 -46.66 64.19 -45.27
CA GLN A 20 -45.47 64.90 -44.83
C GLN A 20 -44.30 64.24 -45.55
N VAL A 21 -43.63 65.05 -46.36
CA VAL A 21 -42.24 64.87 -46.75
C VAL A 21 -41.45 64.71 -45.44
N LEU A 22 -41.31 63.50 -44.94
CA LEU A 22 -40.22 63.14 -44.06
C LEU A 22 -39.21 62.54 -44.99
N ALA A 23 -38.27 63.40 -45.39
CA ALA A 23 -37.16 62.94 -46.18
C ALA A 23 -36.53 61.73 -45.47
N GLU A 24 -36.11 60.79 -46.31
CA GLU A 24 -35.46 59.53 -45.94
C GLU A 24 -34.12 59.87 -45.29
N TYR A 25 -34.16 60.49 -44.11
CA TYR A 25 -33.01 60.91 -43.33
C TYR A 25 -33.11 60.40 -41.91
N CYS A 26 -32.00 59.91 -41.39
CA CYS A 26 -31.93 59.42 -40.03
C CYS A 26 -32.00 60.57 -39.04
N GLU A 27 -32.73 60.36 -37.93
CA GLU A 27 -32.76 61.32 -36.84
C GLU A 27 -31.38 61.46 -36.18
N LYS A 28 -31.24 62.49 -35.33
CA LYS A 28 -30.02 62.70 -34.54
C LYS A 28 -29.66 61.41 -33.78
N GLY A 29 -28.38 61.11 -33.70
CA GLY A 29 -27.89 59.87 -33.10
C GLY A 29 -28.00 58.61 -33.97
N ALA A 30 -28.43 58.68 -35.23
CA ALA A 30 -28.42 57.54 -36.16
C ALA A 30 -27.80 57.87 -37.53
N GLU A 31 -27.08 56.92 -38.13
CA GLU A 31 -26.53 57.00 -39.49
C GLU A 31 -27.25 56.07 -40.47
N TYR A 32 -27.17 56.40 -41.76
CA TYR A 32 -27.84 55.65 -42.81
C TYR A 32 -26.92 54.56 -43.37
N VAL A 33 -27.19 53.30 -43.02
CA VAL A 33 -26.37 52.13 -43.40
C VAL A 33 -27.29 51.05 -43.97
N ASN A 34 -26.98 50.54 -45.17
CA ASN A 34 -27.76 49.47 -45.84
C ASN A 34 -29.27 49.77 -45.99
N ASN A 35 -29.63 51.00 -46.35
CA ASN A 35 -31.02 51.48 -46.45
C ASN A 35 -31.82 51.46 -45.14
N ILE A 36 -31.15 51.44 -44.00
CA ILE A 36 -31.77 51.46 -42.67
C ILE A 36 -31.03 52.47 -41.78
N CYS A 37 -31.76 53.21 -40.96
CA CYS A 37 -31.16 54.05 -39.93
C CYS A 37 -30.68 53.21 -38.76
N THR A 38 -29.37 53.21 -38.54
CA THR A 38 -28.70 52.48 -37.46
C THR A 38 -28.16 53.49 -36.46
N ASP A 39 -28.39 53.27 -35.16
CA ASP A 39 -27.88 54.14 -34.12
C ASP A 39 -26.35 54.30 -34.20
N CYS A 40 -25.85 55.51 -33.95
CA CYS A 40 -24.43 55.78 -33.89
C CYS A 40 -23.78 54.88 -32.84
N ASP A 41 -22.77 54.11 -33.25
CA ASP A 41 -22.02 53.24 -32.35
C ASP A 41 -21.29 54.04 -31.25
N ILE A 42 -20.91 53.33 -30.18
CA ILE A 42 -20.14 53.91 -29.07
C ILE A 42 -18.85 54.56 -29.61
N GLY A 43 -18.60 55.81 -29.20
CA GLY A 43 -17.47 56.62 -29.69
C GLY A 43 -17.82 57.54 -30.87
N PHE A 44 -19.08 57.54 -31.30
CA PHE A 44 -19.61 58.42 -32.33
C PHE A 44 -20.90 59.12 -31.89
N TYR A 45 -21.16 60.30 -32.42
CA TYR A 45 -22.36 61.08 -32.14
C TYR A 45 -22.87 61.78 -33.40
N LYS A 46 -24.14 62.18 -33.39
CA LYS A 46 -24.73 62.97 -34.47
C LYS A 46 -25.75 63.96 -33.94
N GLU A 47 -25.48 65.24 -34.12
CA GLU A 47 -26.27 66.35 -33.59
C GLU A 47 -27.46 66.72 -34.47
N LEU A 48 -27.31 66.56 -35.78
CA LEU A 48 -28.29 66.99 -36.76
C LEU A 48 -28.92 65.78 -37.48
N PRO A 49 -30.24 65.79 -37.74
CA PRO A 49 -30.87 64.82 -38.62
C PRO A 49 -30.29 64.88 -40.05
N GLY A 50 -30.14 63.74 -40.71
CA GLY A 50 -29.51 63.63 -42.04
C GLY A 50 -29.14 62.19 -42.41
N ASN A 51 -28.63 61.94 -43.63
CA ASN A 51 -28.07 60.64 -44.01
C ASN A 51 -26.55 60.53 -43.82
N ASP A 52 -25.92 61.60 -43.36
CA ASP A 52 -24.48 61.60 -43.11
C ASP A 52 -24.10 60.60 -42.02
N SER A 53 -22.88 60.07 -42.12
CA SER A 53 -22.30 59.18 -41.12
C SER A 53 -22.14 59.87 -39.76
N CYS A 54 -22.10 59.08 -38.69
CA CYS A 54 -21.89 59.61 -37.35
C CYS A 54 -20.49 60.23 -37.20
N THR A 55 -20.39 61.30 -36.42
CA THR A 55 -19.14 62.02 -36.17
C THR A 55 -18.37 61.36 -35.02
N LYS A 56 -17.08 61.07 -35.24
CA LYS A 56 -16.24 60.45 -34.21
C LYS A 56 -15.99 61.42 -33.05
N CYS A 57 -16.01 60.91 -31.82
CA CYS A 57 -15.64 61.67 -30.64
C CYS A 57 -14.20 62.20 -30.71
N PRO A 58 -13.89 63.30 -29.99
CA PRO A 58 -12.53 63.80 -29.86
C PRO A 58 -11.54 62.72 -29.38
N PRO A 59 -10.25 62.78 -29.77
CA PRO A 59 -9.26 61.78 -29.38
C PRO A 59 -9.23 61.55 -27.86
N GLY A 60 -9.33 60.29 -27.45
CA GLY A 60 -9.30 59.90 -26.04
C GLY A 60 -10.64 60.01 -25.31
N TYR A 61 -11.75 60.32 -25.99
CA TYR A 61 -13.10 60.34 -25.39
C TYR A 61 -14.10 59.50 -26.18
N THR A 62 -15.13 59.01 -25.50
CA THR A 62 -16.21 58.17 -26.03
C THR A 62 -17.56 58.53 -25.40
N THR A 63 -18.63 57.94 -25.93
CA THR A 63 -20.01 58.10 -25.47
C THR A 63 -20.45 56.98 -24.51
N LEU A 64 -21.49 57.21 -23.70
CA LEU A 64 -22.00 56.23 -22.71
C LEU A 64 -22.65 54.99 -23.35
N GLY A 65 -23.24 55.16 -24.52
CA GLY A 65 -23.96 54.12 -25.24
C GLY A 65 -24.17 54.51 -26.70
N THR A 66 -24.83 53.65 -27.45
CA THR A 66 -25.20 53.91 -28.85
C THR A 66 -26.24 55.03 -28.94
N GLY A 67 -26.42 55.63 -30.11
CA GLY A 67 -27.47 56.62 -30.34
C GLY A 67 -27.13 58.04 -29.87
N SER A 68 -25.86 58.36 -29.68
CA SER A 68 -25.47 59.63 -29.03
C SER A 68 -25.75 60.86 -29.91
N THR A 69 -26.42 61.85 -29.32
CA THR A 69 -26.98 62.99 -30.06
C THR A 69 -26.19 64.29 -29.92
N SER A 70 -25.07 64.30 -29.20
CA SER A 70 -24.27 65.53 -29.00
C SER A 70 -22.79 65.26 -28.71
N ASN A 71 -21.91 66.20 -29.05
CA ASN A 71 -20.50 66.16 -28.69
C ASN A 71 -20.29 66.18 -27.17
N SER A 72 -21.18 66.86 -26.42
CA SER A 72 -21.14 66.82 -24.95
C SER A 72 -21.36 65.43 -24.36
N SER A 73 -21.88 64.49 -25.15
CA SER A 73 -21.99 63.08 -24.78
C SER A 73 -20.65 62.34 -24.88
N CYS A 74 -19.64 62.90 -25.56
CA CYS A 74 -18.26 62.40 -25.61
C CYS A 74 -17.46 62.85 -24.36
N ASN A 75 -17.97 62.57 -23.17
CA ASN A 75 -17.40 62.99 -21.89
C ASN A 75 -16.82 61.84 -21.06
N ILE A 76 -16.77 60.64 -21.64
CA ILE A 76 -16.20 59.45 -21.01
C ILE A 76 -14.80 59.27 -21.59
N LEU A 77 -13.79 59.29 -20.72
CA LEU A 77 -12.41 59.00 -21.12
C LEU A 77 -12.35 57.62 -21.80
N HIS A 78 -11.67 57.52 -22.92
CA HIS A 78 -11.55 56.28 -23.68
C HIS A 78 -10.17 55.68 -23.42
N CYS A 79 -10.05 54.87 -22.37
CA CYS A 79 -8.81 54.16 -22.10
C CYS A 79 -8.67 52.94 -23.01
N GLU A 80 -7.53 52.84 -23.68
CA GLU A 80 -7.20 51.68 -24.51
C GLU A 80 -7.10 50.39 -23.66
N GLN A 81 -7.01 49.24 -24.34
CA GLN A 81 -6.75 47.96 -23.70
C GLN A 81 -5.51 48.03 -22.79
N GLY A 82 -5.57 47.35 -21.64
CA GLY A 82 -4.51 47.42 -20.62
C GLY A 82 -4.51 48.68 -19.75
N PHE A 83 -5.44 49.62 -19.95
CA PHE A 83 -5.59 50.83 -19.14
C PHE A 83 -7.03 51.00 -18.61
N PHE A 84 -7.17 51.58 -17.43
CA PHE A 84 -8.45 51.87 -16.78
C PHE A 84 -8.46 53.28 -16.16
N SER A 85 -9.63 53.82 -15.82
CA SER A 85 -9.73 55.09 -15.12
C SER A 85 -10.75 55.00 -14.00
N ARG A 86 -10.38 55.38 -12.77
CA ARG A 86 -11.34 55.50 -11.66
C ARG A 86 -12.02 56.86 -11.63
N ASP A 87 -11.30 57.90 -12.06
CA ASP A 87 -11.70 59.29 -11.88
C ASP A 87 -12.15 59.96 -13.18
N ASN A 88 -12.16 59.22 -14.30
CA ASN A 88 -12.52 59.70 -15.65
C ASN A 88 -11.65 60.88 -16.16
N ILE A 89 -10.49 61.11 -15.53
CA ILE A 89 -9.56 62.22 -15.83
C ILE A 89 -8.27 61.71 -16.50
N SER A 90 -7.76 60.55 -16.10
CA SER A 90 -6.53 59.97 -16.66
C SER A 90 -6.60 58.46 -16.71
N CYS A 91 -6.01 57.87 -17.76
CA CYS A 91 -5.89 56.43 -17.93
C CYS A 91 -4.67 55.90 -17.17
N SER A 92 -4.91 55.06 -16.16
CA SER A 92 -3.89 54.35 -15.41
C SER A 92 -3.68 52.96 -16.00
N ILE A 93 -2.44 52.50 -16.02
CA ILE A 93 -2.11 51.15 -16.49
C ILE A 93 -2.72 50.11 -15.54
N CYS A 94 -3.24 49.00 -16.10
CA CYS A 94 -3.72 47.89 -15.29
C CYS A 94 -2.60 47.35 -14.40
N PRO A 95 -2.80 47.25 -13.07
CA PRO A 95 -1.76 46.74 -12.17
C PRO A 95 -1.45 45.26 -12.43
N ASN A 96 -0.28 44.81 -11.95
CA ASN A 96 0.11 43.39 -11.98
C ASN A 96 -1.03 42.51 -11.39
N GLY A 97 -1.30 41.39 -12.04
CA GLY A 97 -2.39 40.47 -11.67
C GLY A 97 -3.74 40.82 -12.30
N THR A 98 -3.78 41.82 -13.17
CA THR A 98 -4.99 42.23 -13.89
C THR A 98 -4.72 42.49 -15.36
N TYR A 99 -5.75 42.33 -16.19
CA TYR A 99 -5.75 42.60 -17.62
C TYR A 99 -7.04 43.30 -18.05
N LYS A 100 -7.05 43.90 -19.24
CA LYS A 100 -8.24 44.51 -19.82
C LYS A 100 -8.19 44.45 -21.35
N ASN A 101 -9.09 43.64 -21.92
CA ASN A 101 -9.18 43.35 -23.35
C ASN A 101 -10.19 44.20 -24.12
N LEU A 102 -10.89 45.10 -23.42
CA LEU A 102 -11.83 46.03 -24.02
C LEU A 102 -11.35 47.46 -23.79
N THR A 103 -11.62 48.32 -24.76
CA THR A 103 -11.42 49.77 -24.62
C THR A 103 -12.55 50.38 -23.77
N GLY A 104 -12.28 51.48 -23.06
CA GLY A 104 -13.22 52.13 -22.13
C GLY A 104 -12.65 52.30 -20.71
N ASN A 105 -13.43 52.81 -19.76
CA ASN A 105 -12.95 53.17 -18.41
C ASN A 105 -13.09 52.07 -17.35
N GLN A 106 -13.68 50.95 -17.69
CA GLN A 106 -13.99 49.88 -16.75
C GLN A 106 -12.74 49.40 -16.00
N PRO A 107 -12.87 48.97 -14.73
CA PRO A 107 -11.74 48.44 -13.97
C PRO A 107 -11.16 47.21 -14.65
N CYS A 108 -9.86 46.99 -14.44
CA CYS A 108 -9.17 45.82 -14.97
C CYS A 108 -9.73 44.53 -14.36
N VAL A 109 -9.81 43.50 -15.19
CA VAL A 109 -10.25 42.16 -14.82
C VAL A 109 -9.09 41.44 -14.14
N LYS A 110 -9.36 40.80 -13.00
CA LYS A 110 -8.34 39.97 -12.33
C LYS A 110 -8.02 38.77 -13.19
N CYS A 111 -6.73 38.40 -13.24
CA CYS A 111 -6.34 37.15 -13.86
C CYS A 111 -7.01 35.95 -13.14
N PRO A 112 -7.45 34.91 -13.87
CA PRO A 112 -7.98 33.68 -13.30
C PRO A 112 -6.97 32.97 -12.39
N MET A 113 -7.48 32.11 -11.51
CA MET A 113 -6.70 31.38 -10.49
C MET A 113 -5.33 30.92 -11.00
N ASN A 114 -4.28 31.26 -10.24
CA ASN A 114 -2.87 30.90 -10.46
C ASN A 114 -2.18 31.51 -11.70
N THR A 115 -2.70 32.59 -12.28
CA THR A 115 -2.03 33.34 -13.37
C THR A 115 -1.87 34.82 -13.01
N THR A 116 -0.87 35.50 -13.56
CA THR A 116 -0.67 36.94 -13.37
C THR A 116 -0.08 37.60 -14.62
N THR A 117 -0.11 38.91 -14.71
CA THR A 117 0.59 39.66 -15.74
C THR A 117 2.00 40.01 -15.22
N PRO A 118 3.11 39.61 -15.89
CA PRO A 118 4.48 39.83 -15.39
C PRO A 118 4.83 41.30 -15.17
N ARG A 119 4.14 42.19 -15.89
CA ARG A 119 4.22 43.65 -15.74
C ARG A 119 2.79 44.21 -15.82
N GLY A 120 2.59 45.44 -15.33
CA GLY A 120 1.32 46.12 -15.52
C GLY A 120 1.00 46.32 -17.01
N GLY A 121 -0.29 46.42 -17.33
CA GLY A 121 -0.79 46.76 -18.67
C GLY A 121 -1.25 45.57 -19.50
N GLY A 122 -1.62 44.45 -18.89
CA GLY A 122 -2.14 43.28 -19.61
C GLY A 122 -3.35 43.64 -20.46
N THR A 123 -3.29 43.31 -21.74
CA THR A 123 -4.29 43.64 -22.76
C THR A 123 -5.20 42.46 -23.09
N ASP A 124 -4.80 41.23 -22.78
CA ASP A 124 -5.62 40.04 -23.03
C ASP A 124 -5.48 39.02 -21.91
N ILE A 125 -6.41 38.06 -21.84
CA ILE A 125 -6.30 36.93 -20.91
C ILE A 125 -5.03 36.10 -21.18
N LYS A 126 -4.52 36.09 -22.41
CA LYS A 126 -3.25 35.43 -22.76
C LYS A 126 -2.03 36.12 -22.14
N ASP A 127 -2.15 37.39 -21.74
CA ASP A 127 -1.10 38.10 -21.02
C ASP A 127 -1.06 37.68 -19.54
N CYS A 128 -2.14 37.08 -19.03
CA CYS A 128 -2.14 36.33 -17.78
C CYS A 128 -1.38 35.02 -17.99
N SER A 129 -0.08 35.11 -17.81
CA SER A 129 0.84 33.99 -17.84
C SER A 129 1.22 33.60 -16.42
N LEU A 130 1.84 32.44 -16.26
CA LEU A 130 2.51 32.15 -15.00
C LEU A 130 3.76 33.02 -14.97
N ASP A 131 3.76 34.09 -14.19
CA ASP A 131 5.00 34.77 -13.81
C ASP A 131 5.75 33.86 -12.85
N CYS A 132 6.43 32.87 -13.42
CA CYS A 132 7.42 32.08 -12.73
C CYS A 132 8.76 32.79 -12.89
N PRO A 133 9.29 33.49 -11.85
CA PRO A 133 10.72 33.40 -11.66
C PRO A 133 11.02 31.93 -11.39
N THR A 134 12.03 31.43 -12.08
CA THR A 134 12.54 30.07 -12.07
C THR A 134 12.40 29.37 -10.71
N ILE A 135 11.71 28.22 -10.76
CA ILE A 135 11.47 27.20 -9.72
C ILE A 135 10.11 27.34 -9.00
N CYS A 136 9.31 26.28 -9.17
CA CYS A 136 7.99 25.96 -8.62
C CYS A 136 6.87 26.10 -9.72
N ILE A 137 6.30 24.96 -10.17
CA ILE A 137 5.46 24.72 -11.41
C ILE A 137 3.99 24.44 -11.00
N PRO A 138 2.94 24.60 -11.85
CA PRO A 138 1.54 24.40 -11.46
C PRO A 138 1.16 22.95 -11.09
N ASN A 139 1.37 22.63 -9.82
CA ASN A 139 0.57 21.84 -8.85
C ASN A 139 1.35 21.83 -7.52
N ASP A 140 2.17 22.86 -7.28
CA ASP A 140 3.25 22.81 -6.29
C ASP A 140 2.69 22.86 -4.87
N PRO A 141 2.99 21.85 -4.03
CA PRO A 141 2.57 21.86 -2.65
C PRO A 141 3.53 22.74 -1.79
N CYS A 142 4.57 23.36 -2.38
CA CYS A 142 5.49 24.28 -1.70
C CYS A 142 4.86 25.60 -1.24
N LYS A 143 5.08 25.97 0.03
CA LYS A 143 4.77 27.32 0.54
C LYS A 143 5.99 28.24 0.37
N TYR A 144 5.87 29.29 -0.44
CA TYR A 144 6.91 30.32 -0.57
C TYR A 144 6.97 31.15 0.72
N THR A 145 8.12 31.16 1.40
CA THR A 145 8.30 31.84 2.70
C THR A 145 8.93 33.24 2.59
N GLY A 146 9.16 33.75 1.37
CA GLY A 146 9.77 35.07 1.16
C GLY A 146 11.29 35.12 1.34
N THR A 147 11.94 34.00 1.65
CA THR A 147 13.40 33.87 1.78
C THR A 147 13.90 32.73 0.89
N SER A 148 14.28 33.02 -0.36
CA SER A 148 15.10 32.22 -1.30
C SER A 148 15.10 30.66 -1.25
N SER A 149 14.06 30.01 -0.73
CA SER A 149 14.00 28.55 -0.51
C SER A 149 12.54 28.07 -0.63
N CYS A 150 12.24 27.27 -1.66
CA CYS A 150 10.96 26.53 -1.74
C CYS A 150 10.95 25.47 -0.62
N VAL A 151 9.89 25.45 0.19
CA VAL A 151 9.71 24.49 1.29
C VAL A 151 8.60 23.51 0.92
N CYS A 152 8.97 22.22 0.76
CA CYS A 152 7.97 21.15 0.61
C CYS A 152 7.02 21.09 1.80
N PRO A 153 5.73 20.75 1.58
CA PRO A 153 4.86 20.39 2.69
C PRO A 153 5.39 19.16 3.42
N THR A 154 4.93 19.00 4.66
CA THR A 154 5.17 17.80 5.46
C THR A 154 4.82 16.55 4.65
N GLY A 155 5.68 15.55 4.68
CA GLY A 155 5.52 14.34 3.89
C GLY A 155 6.18 14.35 2.52
N TYR A 156 6.80 15.44 2.05
CA TYR A 156 7.38 15.53 0.71
C TYR A 156 8.80 16.11 0.66
N TYR A 157 9.57 15.71 -0.36
CA TYR A 157 10.96 16.13 -0.61
C TYR A 157 11.34 16.06 -2.10
N GLY A 158 12.53 16.55 -2.42
CA GLY A 158 13.13 16.48 -3.75
C GLY A 158 12.76 17.67 -4.63
N GLN A 159 13.17 17.62 -5.89
CA GLN A 159 12.88 18.68 -6.85
C GLN A 159 11.36 18.78 -7.06
N HIS A 160 10.79 19.99 -6.90
CA HIS A 160 9.34 20.24 -6.95
C HIS A 160 8.51 19.40 -5.98
N CYS A 161 9.10 18.88 -4.89
CA CYS A 161 8.42 18.01 -3.93
C CYS A 161 7.74 16.79 -4.54
N SER A 162 8.29 16.31 -5.66
CA SER A 162 7.78 15.17 -6.43
C SER A 162 7.94 13.82 -5.73
N LYS A 163 8.62 13.78 -4.58
CA LYS A 163 8.87 12.54 -3.83
C LYS A 163 8.24 12.63 -2.46
N ARG A 164 7.50 11.60 -2.04
CA ARG A 164 6.99 11.47 -0.68
C ARG A 164 8.08 10.95 0.26
N CYS A 165 8.10 11.42 1.50
CA CYS A 165 8.87 10.82 2.57
C CYS A 165 8.50 9.33 2.72
N SER A 166 9.47 8.49 3.10
CA SER A 166 9.20 7.09 3.44
C SER A 166 8.12 7.03 4.53
N PRO A 167 7.15 6.09 4.49
CA PRO A 167 6.23 5.91 5.61
C PRO A 167 6.96 5.46 6.87
N GLY A 168 8.19 4.94 6.75
CA GLY A 168 9.08 4.67 7.87
C GLY A 168 9.67 5.92 8.51
N CYS A 169 9.44 7.12 7.98
CA CYS A 169 9.90 8.37 8.60
C CYS A 169 8.98 8.80 9.75
N LEU A 170 9.56 9.24 10.87
CA LEU A 170 8.82 9.72 12.03
C LEU A 170 7.99 10.97 11.70
N ASN A 171 6.72 11.00 12.11
CA ASN A 171 5.76 12.08 11.84
C ASN A 171 5.64 12.47 10.35
N ASP A 172 5.94 11.51 9.46
CA ASP A 172 5.99 11.70 8.01
C ASP A 172 6.90 12.89 7.61
N SER A 173 7.94 13.15 8.41
CA SER A 173 8.88 14.24 8.21
C SER A 173 10.20 13.72 7.64
N CYS A 174 10.69 14.37 6.58
CA CYS A 174 11.99 14.06 6.00
C CYS A 174 12.68 15.30 5.45
N HIS A 175 13.99 15.18 5.25
CA HIS A 175 14.83 16.24 4.76
C HIS A 175 14.44 16.61 3.33
N LYS A 176 14.10 17.89 3.14
CA LYS A 176 13.41 18.43 1.97
C LYS A 176 14.12 18.21 0.63
N VAL A 177 15.43 17.96 0.63
CA VAL A 177 16.21 17.76 -0.62
C VAL A 177 16.45 16.29 -0.93
N ASN A 178 16.89 15.51 0.05
CA ASN A 178 17.39 14.15 -0.14
C ASN A 178 16.48 13.07 0.45
N GLY A 179 15.46 13.45 1.23
CA GLY A 179 14.49 12.54 1.84
C GLY A 179 15.02 11.79 3.05
N LYS A 180 16.17 12.20 3.60
CA LYS A 180 16.72 11.61 4.82
C LYS A 180 15.83 11.91 6.02
N CYS A 181 15.54 10.94 6.87
CA CYS A 181 14.66 11.14 8.03
C CYS A 181 15.09 10.31 9.22
N ASP A 182 14.59 10.69 10.39
CA ASP A 182 14.63 9.83 11.57
C ASP A 182 13.54 8.77 11.42
N CYS A 183 13.90 7.52 11.71
CA CYS A 183 13.03 6.38 11.46
C CYS A 183 12.03 6.16 12.59
N LYS A 184 10.79 5.83 12.21
CA LYS A 184 9.83 5.14 13.06
C LYS A 184 10.44 3.83 13.54
N GLU A 185 9.98 3.39 14.69
CA GLU A 185 10.44 2.17 15.31
C GLU A 185 10.24 0.98 14.37
N GLY A 186 11.31 0.22 14.22
CA GLY A 186 11.42 -0.87 13.28
C GLY A 186 11.68 -0.55 11.81
N TYR A 187 12.02 0.70 11.47
CA TYR A 187 12.60 1.07 10.18
C TYR A 187 14.06 1.52 10.33
N TYR A 188 14.87 1.35 9.28
CA TYR A 188 16.30 1.71 9.32
C TYR A 188 16.87 2.21 7.98
N GLY A 189 18.08 2.76 8.06
CA GLY A 189 18.80 3.40 6.96
C GLY A 189 18.46 4.89 6.83
N ASP A 190 19.24 5.62 6.02
CA ASP A 190 19.12 7.08 5.91
C ASP A 190 17.72 7.58 5.50
N LYS A 191 16.96 6.78 4.75
CA LYS A 191 15.60 7.10 4.31
C LYS A 191 14.53 6.21 4.94
N CYS A 192 14.90 5.40 5.93
CA CYS A 192 13.97 4.49 6.61
C CYS A 192 13.22 3.57 5.65
N LEU A 193 13.87 3.12 4.57
CA LEU A 193 13.27 2.29 3.50
C LEU A 193 13.39 0.80 3.75
N LYS A 194 14.01 0.43 4.86
CA LYS A 194 14.32 -0.94 5.17
C LYS A 194 13.61 -1.31 6.48
N THR A 195 13.14 -2.55 6.60
CA THR A 195 12.53 -3.07 7.85
C THR A 195 13.47 -3.98 8.68
N GLY A 196 14.22 -4.96 8.14
CA GLY A 196 15.23 -5.85 8.84
C GLY A 196 16.71 -5.47 9.07
N MET A 197 17.65 -6.42 8.99
CA MET A 197 19.06 -6.18 8.57
C MET A 197 19.48 -7.45 7.81
N LEU A 198 20.16 -7.25 6.67
CA LEU A 198 20.64 -8.36 5.85
C LEU A 198 21.88 -9.01 6.49
N ASP A 199 21.90 -10.34 6.62
CA ASP A 199 23.14 -11.10 6.90
C ASP A 199 24.14 -10.92 5.75
N LYS A 200 25.40 -11.29 6.01
CA LYS A 200 26.49 -11.44 5.03
C LYS A 200 26.14 -12.32 3.83
N ARG A 201 25.09 -13.16 3.93
CA ARG A 201 24.55 -14.00 2.85
C ARG A 201 23.36 -13.40 2.10
N ASN A 202 23.05 -12.11 2.29
CA ASN A 202 21.81 -11.47 1.82
C ASN A 202 20.52 -12.15 2.31
N LYS A 203 20.62 -12.96 3.38
CA LYS A 203 19.48 -13.60 4.03
C LYS A 203 19.15 -12.80 5.28
N TRP A 204 17.92 -12.38 5.43
CA TRP A 204 17.45 -11.51 6.53
C TRP A 204 17.69 -12.19 7.88
N THR A 205 18.36 -11.57 8.85
CA THR A 205 18.60 -12.27 10.14
C THR A 205 18.41 -11.51 11.43
N SER A 206 18.43 -10.18 11.54
CA SER A 206 18.07 -9.58 12.84
C SER A 206 17.89 -8.08 12.84
N HIS A 207 16.98 -7.60 13.69
CA HIS A 207 16.89 -6.19 14.06
C HIS A 207 17.82 -5.83 15.23
N CYS A 208 18.95 -6.53 15.36
CA CYS A 208 19.92 -6.32 16.42
C CYS A 208 20.68 -4.99 16.24
N LYS A 209 21.07 -4.35 17.34
CA LYS A 209 22.00 -3.22 17.38
C LYS A 209 23.40 -3.71 16.96
N SER A 210 24.08 -2.95 16.11
CA SER A 210 25.24 -3.34 15.29
C SER A 210 26.57 -3.65 16.01
N ASN A 211 26.55 -4.16 17.26
CA ASN A 211 27.76 -4.57 18.00
C ASN A 211 27.76 -6.04 18.44
N GLY A 212 26.82 -6.86 17.97
CA GLY A 212 26.83 -8.30 18.21
C GLY A 212 27.74 -9.02 17.20
N SER A 213 28.99 -9.23 17.57
CA SER A 213 29.88 -10.19 16.90
C SER A 213 29.21 -11.55 16.77
N GLU A 214 29.43 -12.18 15.62
CA GLU A 214 29.34 -13.60 15.29
C GLU A 214 29.04 -14.56 16.46
N GLU A 215 27.98 -15.35 16.29
CA GLU A 215 27.68 -16.61 17.01
C GLU A 215 27.75 -16.58 18.55
N LYS A 216 26.57 -16.54 19.21
CA LYS A 216 26.09 -17.44 20.29
C LYS A 216 25.15 -16.71 21.26
N ARG A 217 23.91 -17.22 21.37
CA ARG A 217 22.87 -16.89 22.39
C ARG A 217 22.68 -15.40 22.67
N PHE A 218 21.83 -14.76 21.88
CA PHE A 218 21.56 -13.32 21.97
C PHE A 218 20.62 -13.01 23.14
N LYS A 219 21.16 -12.43 24.22
CA LYS A 219 20.34 -11.88 25.32
C LYS A 219 19.53 -10.66 24.86
N SER A 220 18.24 -10.65 25.23
CA SER A 220 17.19 -9.59 25.20
C SER A 220 17.63 -8.15 24.88
N ASP A 221 18.71 -7.66 25.50
CA ASP A 221 19.10 -6.24 25.51
C ASP A 221 19.61 -5.66 24.17
N HIS A 222 19.74 -6.47 23.11
CA HIS A 222 20.41 -6.06 21.87
C HIS A 222 19.48 -5.71 20.72
N CYS A 223 18.16 -5.71 20.90
CA CYS A 223 17.23 -5.35 19.84
C CYS A 223 17.13 -3.83 19.61
N SER A 224 16.98 -3.44 18.35
CA SER A 224 16.59 -2.09 17.96
C SER A 224 15.20 -1.77 18.50
N ILE A 225 14.92 -0.49 18.75
CA ILE A 225 13.60 -0.07 19.25
C ILE A 225 12.52 -0.55 18.28
N GLY A 226 11.44 -1.13 18.82
CA GLY A 226 10.34 -1.71 18.04
C GLY A 226 10.47 -3.20 17.75
N TRP A 227 11.53 -3.86 18.23
CA TRP A 227 11.74 -5.29 18.06
C TRP A 227 12.18 -5.96 19.37
N PHE A 228 11.80 -7.21 19.55
CA PHE A 228 12.17 -8.02 20.70
C PHE A 228 12.11 -9.52 20.37
N GLY A 229 12.37 -10.35 21.39
CA GLY A 229 12.40 -11.80 21.27
C GLY A 229 13.72 -12.30 20.67
N GLU A 230 13.78 -13.60 20.42
CA GLU A 230 14.99 -14.25 19.94
C GLU A 230 15.36 -13.77 18.54
N SER A 231 16.64 -13.47 18.34
CA SER A 231 17.17 -12.83 17.11
C SER A 231 16.45 -11.53 16.70
N CYS A 232 15.72 -10.89 17.63
CA CYS A 232 14.94 -9.67 17.42
C CYS A 232 13.90 -9.77 16.30
N GLN A 233 13.28 -10.94 16.10
CA GLN A 233 12.37 -11.16 14.95
C GLN A 233 10.93 -10.69 15.16
N TYR A 234 10.53 -10.41 16.40
CA TYR A 234 9.17 -10.02 16.73
C TYR A 234 9.02 -8.52 16.82
N ARG A 235 8.00 -7.97 16.14
CA ARG A 235 7.63 -6.57 16.27
C ARG A 235 7.10 -6.32 17.68
N ASP A 236 7.62 -5.31 18.36
CA ASP A 236 7.17 -4.91 19.70
C ASP A 236 6.02 -3.90 19.60
N LEU A 237 4.78 -4.38 19.76
CA LEU A 237 3.59 -3.52 19.81
C LEU A 237 3.49 -2.70 21.10
N GLY A 238 4.27 -3.06 22.13
CA GLY A 238 4.33 -2.33 23.40
C GLY A 238 4.91 -0.92 23.22
N VAL A 239 5.78 -0.72 22.23
CA VAL A 239 6.38 0.58 21.91
C VAL A 239 5.34 1.61 21.46
N LEU A 240 4.29 1.17 20.77
CA LEU A 240 3.20 2.02 20.30
C LEU A 240 2.07 2.17 21.33
N ALA A 241 2.14 1.42 22.42
CA ALA A 241 1.10 1.40 23.45
C ALA A 241 1.28 2.53 24.47
N ILE A 242 0.15 3.02 24.97
CA ILE A 242 0.09 3.86 26.16
C ILE A 242 -0.02 2.92 27.36
N MET A 243 0.99 2.97 28.23
CA MET A 243 1.03 2.23 29.49
C MET A 243 0.93 3.17 30.69
N ASP A 244 0.49 2.65 31.84
CA ASP A 244 0.41 3.40 33.11
C ASP A 244 1.74 4.08 33.46
N TYR A 245 2.86 3.43 33.14
CA TYR A 245 4.21 3.96 33.32
C TYR A 245 5.02 3.82 32.03
N LYS A 246 5.44 4.96 31.45
CA LYS A 246 6.28 5.01 30.23
C LYS A 246 7.62 4.28 30.33
N VAL A 247 8.07 4.02 31.55
CA VAL A 247 9.30 3.30 31.80
C VAL A 247 9.22 1.83 31.36
N LEU A 248 8.01 1.26 31.32
CA LEU A 248 7.80 -0.15 30.97
C LEU A 248 7.97 -0.44 29.47
N ASN A 249 8.00 0.59 28.63
CA ASN A 249 8.20 0.50 27.19
C ASN A 249 9.25 1.49 26.68
N ASP A 250 10.24 1.83 27.53
CA ASP A 250 11.35 2.74 27.18
C ASP A 250 12.52 2.04 26.44
N ASN A 251 12.35 0.76 26.10
CA ASN A 251 13.36 -0.12 25.52
C ASN A 251 14.62 -0.33 26.39
N ASN A 252 14.48 -0.25 27.72
CA ASN A 252 15.55 -0.49 28.67
C ASN A 252 15.09 -1.44 29.79
N ASP A 253 15.53 -2.69 29.72
CA ASP A 253 15.12 -3.74 30.68
C ASP A 253 15.70 -3.56 32.11
N ARG A 254 16.37 -2.43 32.40
CA ARG A 254 16.95 -2.11 33.72
C ARG A 254 16.16 -1.08 34.53
N THR A 255 15.20 -0.40 33.92
CA THR A 255 14.41 0.65 34.57
C THR A 255 13.09 0.06 35.04
N CYS A 256 12.91 -0.08 36.35
CA CYS A 256 11.81 -0.88 36.91
C CYS A 256 10.89 -0.07 37.83
N VAL A 257 9.63 -0.52 37.91
CA VAL A 257 8.59 0.01 38.78
C VAL A 257 7.96 -1.10 39.61
N LYS A 258 7.68 -0.81 40.88
CA LYS A 258 6.98 -1.75 41.76
C LYS A 258 5.48 -1.66 41.51
N GLN A 259 4.92 -2.70 40.92
CA GLN A 259 3.50 -2.82 40.60
C GLN A 259 3.14 -4.30 40.42
N ASN A 260 1.85 -4.61 40.49
CA ASN A 260 1.27 -5.94 40.30
C ASN A 260 0.19 -5.96 39.19
N SER A 261 0.08 -4.85 38.46
CA SER A 261 -0.81 -4.70 37.32
C SER A 261 -0.26 -3.67 36.34
N VAL A 262 -0.56 -3.84 35.05
CA VAL A 262 -0.30 -2.83 34.02
C VAL A 262 -1.48 -2.77 33.05
N ARG A 263 -1.98 -1.56 32.82
CA ARG A 263 -2.95 -1.27 31.76
C ARG A 263 -2.21 -0.82 30.51
N ILE A 264 -2.66 -1.34 29.37
CA ILE A 264 -2.04 -1.15 28.06
C ILE A 264 -3.15 -0.74 27.09
N LEU A 265 -2.94 0.37 26.38
CA LEU A 265 -3.95 0.98 25.51
C LEU A 265 -3.32 1.32 24.16
N TRP A 266 -4.02 0.99 23.07
CA TRP A 266 -3.69 1.46 21.72
C TRP A 266 -4.77 2.45 21.27
N ASN A 267 -4.38 3.62 20.75
CA ASN A 267 -5.27 4.73 20.39
C ASN A 267 -6.24 4.37 19.23
N HIS A 268 -7.27 3.58 19.53
CA HIS A 268 -8.28 3.05 18.59
C HIS A 268 -7.77 2.08 17.53
N GLU A 269 -6.52 1.61 17.64
CA GLU A 269 -5.99 0.56 16.78
C GLU A 269 -6.18 -0.80 17.44
N ILE A 270 -6.92 -1.68 16.76
CA ILE A 270 -7.08 -3.06 17.18
C ILE A 270 -5.78 -3.80 16.88
N GLN A 271 -5.16 -4.37 17.91
CA GLN A 271 -4.00 -5.24 17.76
C GLN A 271 -4.41 -6.70 17.89
N THR A 272 -3.77 -7.56 17.11
CA THR A 272 -3.71 -8.98 17.46
C THR A 272 -2.54 -9.15 18.43
N ILE A 273 -2.73 -9.97 19.46
CA ILE A 273 -1.67 -10.30 20.40
C ILE A 273 -1.54 -11.82 20.42
N THR A 274 -0.37 -12.30 20.05
CA THR A 274 -0.05 -13.73 20.06
C THR A 274 0.60 -14.17 21.35
N TRP A 275 1.53 -13.38 21.88
CA TRP A 275 2.20 -13.62 23.15
C TRP A 275 2.80 -12.32 23.71
N ILE A 276 3.10 -12.32 25.00
CA ILE A 276 3.60 -11.18 25.76
C ILE A 276 4.80 -11.64 26.59
N ARG A 277 5.82 -10.77 26.71
CA ARG A 277 6.93 -10.94 27.64
C ARG A 277 6.87 -9.88 28.73
N LEU A 278 6.85 -10.33 29.97
CA LEU A 278 7.09 -9.47 31.14
C LEU A 278 8.53 -9.67 31.60
N VAL A 279 9.25 -8.57 31.79
CA VAL A 279 10.63 -8.58 32.27
C VAL A 279 10.64 -8.00 33.68
N PHE A 280 11.05 -8.80 34.64
CA PHE A 280 11.19 -8.47 36.05
C PHE A 280 12.66 -8.33 36.44
N GLN A 281 12.92 -7.72 37.59
CA GLN A 281 14.25 -7.77 38.19
C GLN A 281 14.65 -9.20 38.62
N SER A 282 13.66 -9.96 39.07
CA SER A 282 13.69 -11.41 39.33
C SER A 282 12.30 -11.98 39.02
N ASN A 283 12.20 -13.13 38.35
CA ASN A 283 10.93 -13.78 38.03
C ASN A 283 10.59 -14.95 38.97
N GLU A 284 11.40 -15.19 40.01
CA GLU A 284 11.28 -16.38 40.86
C GLU A 284 9.91 -16.45 41.57
N ASP A 285 9.48 -15.33 42.15
CA ASP A 285 8.26 -15.18 42.95
C ASP A 285 7.04 -14.76 42.12
N ALA A 286 7.19 -14.55 40.82
CA ALA A 286 6.10 -14.14 39.95
C ALA A 286 5.16 -15.31 39.62
N ASP A 287 3.89 -15.15 39.98
CA ASP A 287 2.79 -16.09 39.81
C ASP A 287 1.44 -15.37 39.58
N GLU A 288 0.35 -16.15 39.52
CA GLU A 288 -1.03 -15.67 39.31
C GLU A 288 -1.21 -14.67 38.14
N ILE A 289 -0.46 -14.87 37.06
CA ILE A 289 -0.55 -14.03 35.87
C ILE A 289 -1.92 -14.21 35.22
N ALA A 290 -2.58 -13.11 34.89
CA ALA A 290 -3.84 -13.11 34.14
C ALA A 290 -3.88 -11.95 33.14
N ILE A 291 -4.50 -12.18 31.99
CA ILE A 291 -4.77 -11.16 30.98
C ILE A 291 -6.27 -10.90 30.94
N HIS A 292 -6.65 -9.65 31.13
CA HIS A 292 -8.01 -9.17 30.98
C HIS A 292 -8.09 -8.33 29.69
N TYR A 293 -8.82 -8.85 28.71
CA TYR A 293 -9.15 -8.10 27.50
C TYR A 293 -10.24 -7.09 27.84
N TYR A 294 -9.95 -5.81 27.59
CA TYR A 294 -10.76 -4.72 28.09
C TYR A 294 -11.43 -3.98 26.92
N ASP A 295 -12.73 -3.72 27.05
CA ASP A 295 -13.47 -2.86 26.12
C ASP A 295 -13.60 -1.46 26.71
N GLU A 296 -12.97 -0.47 26.07
CA GLU A 296 -13.01 0.93 26.50
C GLU A 296 -14.41 1.56 26.40
N MET A 297 -15.21 1.17 25.41
CA MET A 297 -16.55 1.73 25.24
C MET A 297 -17.49 1.23 26.34
N LEU A 298 -17.39 -0.05 26.68
CA LEU A 298 -18.19 -0.68 27.72
C LEU A 298 -17.60 -0.51 29.13
N LYS A 299 -16.35 -0.04 29.23
CA LYS A 299 -15.58 0.04 30.48
C LYS A 299 -15.60 -1.26 31.28
N SER A 300 -15.53 -2.38 30.59
CA SER A 300 -15.67 -3.70 31.19
C SER A 300 -14.69 -4.67 30.54
N THR A 301 -14.23 -5.63 31.34
CA THR A 301 -13.54 -6.81 30.84
C THR A 301 -14.52 -7.62 29.98
N THR A 302 -14.13 -7.90 28.74
CA THR A 302 -14.92 -8.74 27.83
C THR A 302 -14.53 -10.20 27.94
N LEU A 303 -13.26 -10.46 28.28
CA LEU A 303 -12.72 -11.80 28.42
C LEU A 303 -11.53 -11.83 29.37
N VAL A 304 -11.40 -12.94 30.09
CA VAL A 304 -10.25 -13.22 30.96
C VAL A 304 -9.53 -14.47 30.44
N CYS A 305 -8.24 -14.34 30.16
CA CYS A 305 -7.34 -15.46 29.97
C CYS A 305 -6.66 -15.77 31.31
N GLY A 306 -7.22 -16.76 31.99
CA GLY A 306 -6.80 -17.22 33.32
C GLY A 306 -5.95 -18.49 33.26
N PRO A 307 -5.70 -19.14 34.41
CA PRO A 307 -4.77 -20.28 34.51
C PRO A 307 -5.10 -21.51 33.65
N SER A 308 -6.36 -21.68 33.23
CA SER A 308 -6.75 -22.78 32.35
C SER A 308 -6.26 -22.59 30.91
N ASP A 309 -6.26 -21.34 30.44
CA ASP A 309 -6.07 -20.98 29.03
C ASP A 309 -4.71 -20.30 28.80
N LEU A 310 -4.07 -19.87 29.88
CA LEU A 310 -2.75 -19.27 29.87
C LEU A 310 -1.68 -20.35 29.83
N ARG A 311 -0.71 -20.19 28.94
CA ARG A 311 0.55 -20.93 28.94
C ARG A 311 1.67 -19.93 29.15
N TYR A 312 2.66 -20.29 29.96
CA TYR A 312 3.81 -19.44 30.20
C TYR A 312 5.10 -20.23 30.31
N HIS A 313 6.20 -19.55 30.02
CA HIS A 313 7.55 -20.07 30.08
C HIS A 313 8.43 -19.02 30.75
N LYS A 314 9.11 -19.40 31.84
CA LYS A 314 10.09 -18.54 32.51
C LYS A 314 11.42 -18.63 31.75
N TYR A 315 11.81 -17.54 31.11
CA TYR A 315 13.06 -17.44 30.36
C TYR A 315 14.13 -16.78 31.23
N GLY A 316 15.14 -17.58 31.60
CA GLY A 316 16.16 -17.16 32.57
C GLY A 316 15.54 -16.74 33.92
N ASN A 317 16.20 -15.83 34.62
CA ASN A 317 15.78 -15.38 35.96
C ASN A 317 14.96 -14.08 35.96
N THR A 318 14.63 -13.54 34.80
CA THR A 318 14.04 -12.19 34.69
C THR A 318 12.79 -12.15 33.83
N SER A 319 12.70 -12.96 32.77
CA SER A 319 11.62 -12.87 31.81
C SER A 319 10.59 -13.96 31.99
N ILE A 320 9.32 -13.63 31.75
CA ILE A 320 8.23 -14.59 31.62
C ILE A 320 7.52 -14.31 30.31
N ASP A 321 7.53 -15.30 29.43
CA ASP A 321 6.77 -15.30 28.19
C ASP A 321 5.45 -16.01 28.44
N PHE A 322 4.35 -15.45 27.98
CA PHE A 322 3.06 -16.09 28.07
C PHE A 322 2.18 -15.78 26.88
N ASN A 323 1.32 -16.73 26.58
CA ASN A 323 0.28 -16.60 25.59
C ASN A 323 -1.02 -17.20 26.10
N CYS A 324 -2.09 -16.79 25.45
CA CYS A 324 -3.41 -17.38 25.62
C CYS A 324 -3.66 -18.36 24.47
N GLU A 325 -4.39 -19.44 24.74
CA GLU A 325 -4.76 -20.42 23.72
C GLU A 325 -5.49 -19.78 22.52
N TYR A 326 -6.23 -18.71 22.78
CA TYR A 326 -6.90 -17.91 21.76
C TYR A 326 -6.23 -16.55 21.63
N SER A 327 -5.96 -16.13 20.41
CA SER A 327 -5.54 -14.76 20.12
C SER A 327 -6.75 -13.86 19.96
N TYR A 328 -6.73 -12.69 20.62
CA TYR A 328 -7.82 -11.72 20.57
C TYR A 328 -7.38 -10.40 19.98
N PHE A 329 -8.30 -9.85 19.21
CA PHE A 329 -8.27 -8.49 18.71
C PHE A 329 -8.66 -7.55 19.85
N SER A 330 -7.71 -6.74 20.33
CA SER A 330 -8.01 -5.77 21.39
C SER A 330 -7.32 -4.43 21.17
N GLY A 331 -8.02 -3.36 21.54
CA GLY A 331 -7.44 -2.02 21.68
C GLY A 331 -6.96 -1.73 23.10
N ALA A 332 -7.25 -2.61 24.07
CA ALA A 332 -6.87 -2.43 25.47
C ALA A 332 -6.69 -3.76 26.22
N LEU A 333 -5.68 -3.83 27.08
CA LEU A 333 -5.42 -4.96 27.97
C LEU A 333 -5.17 -4.46 29.39
N LEU A 334 -5.55 -5.27 30.37
CA LEU A 334 -5.09 -5.18 31.74
C LEU A 334 -4.40 -6.50 32.09
N ILE A 335 -3.12 -6.45 32.43
CA ILE A 335 -2.35 -7.61 32.88
C ILE A 335 -2.18 -7.48 34.39
N THR A 336 -2.43 -8.56 35.13
CA THR A 336 -2.25 -8.64 36.58
C THR A 336 -1.37 -9.83 36.94
N TRP A 337 -0.63 -9.73 38.04
CA TRP A 337 0.21 -10.80 38.58
C TRP A 337 0.41 -10.61 40.09
N GLN A 338 0.97 -11.61 40.76
CA GLN A 338 1.48 -11.50 42.13
C GLN A 338 3.00 -11.65 42.11
N SER A 339 3.71 -10.72 42.75
CA SER A 339 5.18 -10.73 42.90
C SER A 339 5.63 -9.60 43.83
N ASP A 340 6.68 -9.80 44.61
CA ASP A 340 7.41 -8.77 45.36
C ASP A 340 8.55 -8.15 44.52
N SER A 341 8.94 -8.78 43.43
CA SER A 341 9.87 -8.24 42.43
C SER A 341 9.28 -7.07 41.62
N PRO A 342 10.06 -6.02 41.29
CA PRO A 342 9.65 -4.96 40.37
C PRO A 342 9.56 -5.43 38.91
N LEU A 343 8.62 -4.85 38.15
CA LEU A 343 8.52 -5.03 36.70
C LEU A 343 9.35 -3.96 35.98
N CYS A 344 10.17 -4.38 35.03
CA CYS A 344 11.08 -3.53 34.26
C CYS A 344 10.54 -3.23 32.85
N SER A 345 10.13 -4.25 32.10
CA SER A 345 9.62 -4.06 30.74
C SER A 345 8.39 -4.90 30.44
N VAL A 346 7.55 -4.39 29.53
CA VAL A 346 6.44 -5.12 28.92
C VAL A 346 6.66 -5.13 27.41
N ARG A 347 6.81 -6.32 26.82
CA ARG A 347 6.98 -6.50 25.37
C ARG A 347 5.79 -7.26 24.81
N ILE A 348 5.23 -6.81 23.71
CA ILE A 348 3.98 -7.36 23.16
C ILE A 348 4.21 -7.78 21.72
N SER A 349 3.98 -9.05 21.42
CA SER A 349 4.22 -9.60 20.08
C SER A 349 3.21 -9.07 19.08
N GLY A 350 3.72 -8.37 18.07
CA GLY A 350 3.05 -8.10 16.79
C GLY A 350 3.55 -9.04 15.68
N GLU A 351 3.93 -10.25 16.10
CA GLU A 351 4.44 -11.33 15.25
C GLU A 351 5.72 -10.98 14.47
N ARG A 352 6.16 -11.92 13.63
CA ARG A 352 7.36 -11.83 12.80
C ARG A 352 6.99 -11.82 11.32
N ASN A 353 7.85 -11.25 10.49
CA ASN A 353 7.62 -11.22 9.05
C ASN A 353 7.91 -12.60 8.44
N MET A 354 6.88 -13.37 8.14
CA MET A 354 6.97 -14.69 7.53
C MET A 354 7.28 -14.64 6.03
N ALA A 355 7.08 -13.51 5.35
CA ALA A 355 7.36 -13.41 3.92
C ALA A 355 8.83 -13.73 3.59
N THR A 356 9.76 -13.35 4.47
CA THR A 356 11.21 -13.63 4.34
C THR A 356 11.53 -15.12 4.52
N ALA A 357 10.62 -15.88 5.15
CA ALA A 357 10.74 -17.31 5.42
C ALA A 357 10.05 -18.18 4.36
N ALA A 358 9.46 -17.57 3.33
CA ALA A 358 8.85 -18.29 2.22
C ALA A 358 9.85 -19.24 1.56
N ARG A 359 9.39 -20.46 1.23
CA ARG A 359 10.18 -21.43 0.46
C ARG A 359 10.45 -20.91 -0.93
N GLN A 360 9.44 -20.33 -1.55
CA GLN A 360 9.52 -19.74 -2.87
C GLN A 360 8.59 -18.52 -2.95
N VAL A 361 9.06 -17.51 -3.69
CA VAL A 361 8.25 -16.37 -4.10
C VAL A 361 8.35 -16.29 -5.61
N ARG A 362 7.19 -16.37 -6.29
CA ARG A 362 7.15 -16.49 -7.75
C ARG A 362 5.90 -15.86 -8.30
N TRP A 363 5.97 -15.40 -9.54
CA TRP A 363 4.83 -14.83 -10.24
C TRP A 363 4.59 -15.54 -11.57
N LYS A 364 3.34 -15.52 -12.03
CA LYS A 364 2.97 -16.00 -13.36
C LYS A 364 2.10 -14.99 -14.07
N HIS A 365 2.34 -14.86 -15.38
CA HIS A 365 1.36 -14.30 -16.30
C HIS A 365 0.41 -15.42 -16.74
N ARG A 366 -0.88 -15.14 -16.99
CA ARG A 366 -1.95 -16.12 -17.34
C ARG A 366 -1.61 -17.27 -18.31
N ARG A 367 -0.56 -17.14 -19.13
CA ARG A 367 -0.13 -18.14 -20.14
C ARG A 367 1.37 -18.46 -20.11
N LYS A 368 2.08 -18.08 -19.05
CA LYS A 368 3.52 -18.33 -18.90
C LYS A 368 3.79 -19.26 -17.73
N SER A 369 4.99 -19.82 -17.71
CA SER A 369 5.52 -20.52 -16.54
C SER A 369 5.70 -19.56 -15.37
N TRP A 370 5.71 -20.14 -14.17
CA TRP A 370 6.11 -19.42 -12.97
C TRP A 370 7.54 -18.91 -13.09
N THR A 371 7.78 -17.71 -12.56
CA THR A 371 9.09 -17.04 -12.55
C THR A 371 9.41 -16.64 -11.11
N PRO A 372 10.52 -17.11 -10.52
CA PRO A 372 10.95 -16.69 -9.18
C PRO A 372 11.23 -15.19 -9.08
N ILE A 373 11.04 -14.62 -7.89
CA ILE A 373 11.37 -13.22 -7.57
C ILE A 373 11.69 -13.11 -6.08
N GLU A 374 12.89 -12.65 -5.74
CA GLU A 374 13.36 -12.54 -4.35
C GLU A 374 13.32 -11.10 -3.81
N THR A 375 13.05 -10.12 -4.67
CA THR A 375 13.06 -8.70 -4.30
C THR A 375 11.77 -8.21 -3.66
N LEU A 376 10.77 -9.08 -3.48
CA LEU A 376 9.47 -8.71 -2.90
C LEU A 376 9.34 -9.15 -1.43
N ASN A 377 10.37 -9.73 -0.86
CA ASN A 377 10.41 -10.21 0.52
C ASN A 377 11.81 -10.06 1.13
N ASP A 378 12.58 -9.08 0.66
CA ASP A 378 13.95 -8.83 1.11
C ASP A 378 14.01 -7.79 2.26
N GLY A 379 12.86 -7.25 2.65
CA GLY A 379 12.73 -6.21 3.67
C GLY A 379 13.16 -4.83 3.18
N TYR A 380 13.22 -4.58 1.87
CA TYR A 380 13.61 -3.31 1.26
C TYR A 380 12.63 -2.81 0.19
N TYR A 381 11.70 -1.95 0.61
CA TYR A 381 10.61 -1.45 -0.24
C TYR A 381 10.99 -0.28 -1.17
N SER A 382 12.21 -0.24 -1.68
CA SER A 382 12.64 0.82 -2.59
C SER A 382 12.10 0.66 -4.01
N ASN A 383 12.30 1.68 -4.87
CA ASN A 383 11.87 1.62 -6.28
C ASN A 383 12.71 0.68 -7.16
N THR A 384 13.78 0.08 -6.66
CA THR A 384 14.57 -0.93 -7.36
C THR A 384 14.13 -2.32 -6.91
N GLY A 385 13.51 -3.11 -7.79
CA GLY A 385 13.03 -4.47 -7.46
C GLY A 385 11.51 -4.66 -7.52
N CYS A 386 10.74 -3.62 -7.84
CA CYS A 386 9.29 -3.70 -7.86
C CYS A 386 8.75 -4.49 -9.06
N LEU A 387 7.73 -5.31 -8.81
CA LEU A 387 6.94 -6.03 -9.81
C LEU A 387 5.71 -5.21 -10.22
N ILE A 388 5.59 -4.91 -11.51
CA ILE A 388 4.39 -4.26 -12.07
C ILE A 388 3.32 -5.32 -12.30
N MET A 389 2.33 -5.37 -11.41
CA MET A 389 1.22 -6.31 -11.48
C MET A 389 -0.01 -5.67 -12.13
N ASN A 390 -0.63 -6.41 -13.04
CA ASN A 390 -1.96 -6.11 -13.59
C ASN A 390 -2.85 -7.36 -13.42
N SER A 391 -4.08 -7.31 -13.93
CA SER A 391 -5.07 -8.41 -13.78
C SER A 391 -4.69 -9.74 -14.46
N SER A 392 -3.61 -9.77 -15.23
CA SER A 392 -3.07 -10.99 -15.85
C SER A 392 -1.92 -11.62 -15.06
N ILE A 393 -1.45 -10.98 -14.00
CA ILE A 393 -0.34 -11.45 -13.16
C ILE A 393 -0.89 -11.98 -11.83
N THR A 394 -0.40 -13.15 -11.43
CA THR A 394 -0.61 -13.72 -10.08
C THR A 394 0.74 -13.87 -9.41
N LEU A 395 0.87 -13.33 -8.20
CA LEU A 395 2.02 -13.53 -7.32
C LEU A 395 1.68 -14.64 -6.32
N GLU A 396 2.65 -15.49 -6.02
CA GLU A 396 2.57 -16.61 -5.08
C GLU A 396 3.68 -16.50 -4.04
N PHE A 397 3.30 -16.66 -2.79
CA PHE A 397 4.19 -17.04 -1.69
C PHE A 397 3.81 -18.45 -1.26
N ASP A 398 4.77 -19.37 -1.24
CA ASP A 398 4.59 -20.75 -0.75
C ASP A 398 5.60 -21.01 0.37
N PHE A 399 5.11 -21.56 1.47
CA PHE A 399 5.87 -21.77 2.70
C PHE A 399 6.35 -23.22 2.83
N TRP A 400 7.21 -23.50 3.82
CA TRP A 400 7.69 -24.87 4.10
C TRP A 400 6.71 -25.71 4.90
N ASN A 401 5.91 -25.06 5.73
CA ASN A 401 4.79 -25.59 6.50
C ASN A 401 3.73 -24.51 6.65
N ASP A 402 2.57 -24.91 7.15
CA ASP A 402 1.50 -23.97 7.43
C ASP A 402 2.01 -22.91 8.42
N ILE A 403 1.67 -21.67 8.13
CA ILE A 403 1.88 -20.52 9.00
C ILE A 403 0.52 -19.94 9.34
N PHE A 404 0.43 -19.19 10.43
CA PHE A 404 -0.76 -18.42 10.72
C PHE A 404 -0.49 -16.93 10.61
N SER A 405 -1.47 -16.17 10.13
CA SER A 405 -1.41 -14.71 10.04
C SER A 405 -2.81 -14.10 10.07
N PHE A 406 -2.88 -12.83 10.42
CA PHE A 406 -4.10 -12.02 10.44
C PHE A 406 -4.08 -10.87 9.44
N GLN A 407 -2.91 -10.52 8.91
CA GLN A 407 -2.74 -9.42 7.98
C GLN A 407 -1.58 -9.64 7.01
N ILE A 408 -1.73 -9.07 5.82
CA ILE A 408 -0.65 -8.94 4.84
C ILE A 408 -0.52 -7.47 4.46
N ILE A 409 0.71 -6.98 4.44
CA ILE A 409 1.05 -5.61 4.12
C ILE A 409 1.80 -5.61 2.79
N LEU A 410 1.32 -4.81 1.85
CA LEU A 410 1.93 -4.64 0.54
C LEU A 410 2.47 -3.21 0.45
N PHE A 411 3.75 -3.07 0.17
CA PHE A 411 4.38 -1.79 -0.11
C PHE A 411 4.50 -1.63 -1.61
N THR A 412 3.91 -0.56 -2.14
CA THR A 412 3.96 -0.24 -3.57
C THR A 412 5.12 0.72 -3.86
N ASP A 413 5.19 1.38 -5.00
CA ASP A 413 6.21 2.40 -5.30
C ASP A 413 5.79 3.77 -4.74
N PHE A 414 6.53 4.33 -3.77
CA PHE A 414 6.20 5.61 -3.12
C PHE A 414 6.43 6.83 -4.02
N SER A 415 7.08 6.64 -5.17
CA SER A 415 7.28 7.72 -6.14
C SER A 415 6.08 7.91 -7.07
N ARG A 416 5.04 7.06 -6.95
CA ARG A 416 3.89 7.04 -7.84
C ARG A 416 2.59 7.28 -7.07
N GLU A 417 1.77 8.19 -7.59
CA GLU A 417 0.43 8.47 -7.04
C GLU A 417 -0.67 7.62 -7.70
N ASP A 418 -0.33 6.89 -8.78
CA ASP A 418 -1.27 6.03 -9.52
C ASP A 418 -1.38 4.59 -8.98
N GLY A 419 -0.74 4.30 -7.84
CA GLY A 419 -0.74 2.98 -7.18
C GLY A 419 -2.08 2.52 -6.60
N HIS A 420 -3.19 3.20 -6.91
CA HIS A 420 -4.54 2.85 -6.44
C HIS A 420 -5.13 1.67 -7.23
N GLY A 421 -4.62 0.46 -7.02
CA GLY A 421 -5.20 -0.77 -7.51
C GLY A 421 -6.21 -1.38 -6.53
N THR A 422 -7.21 -2.10 -7.04
CA THR A 422 -7.92 -3.11 -6.23
C THR A 422 -7.20 -4.42 -6.38
N PHE A 423 -6.98 -5.13 -5.27
CA PHE A 423 -6.30 -6.43 -5.28
C PHE A 423 -7.07 -7.42 -4.42
N SER A 424 -6.89 -8.70 -4.74
CA SER A 424 -7.37 -9.82 -3.94
C SER A 424 -6.22 -10.59 -3.33
N VAL A 425 -6.39 -11.01 -2.09
CA VAL A 425 -5.52 -11.95 -1.39
C VAL A 425 -6.31 -13.23 -1.17
N GLN A 426 -5.75 -14.36 -1.62
CA GLN A 426 -6.29 -15.70 -1.40
C GLN A 426 -5.31 -16.49 -0.54
N LEU A 427 -5.80 -17.12 0.52
CA LEU A 427 -5.04 -18.00 1.41
C LEU A 427 -5.47 -19.44 1.13
N LEU A 428 -4.52 -20.32 0.94
CA LEU A 428 -4.74 -21.73 0.63
C LEU A 428 -3.99 -22.59 1.64
N ASP A 429 -4.59 -23.71 2.04
CA ASP A 429 -3.96 -24.66 2.95
C ASP A 429 -2.95 -25.58 2.24
N SER A 430 -2.41 -26.55 3.00
CA SER A 430 -1.43 -27.53 2.49
C SER A 430 -1.94 -28.44 1.36
N VAL A 431 -3.25 -28.56 1.16
CA VAL A 431 -3.87 -29.35 0.08
C VAL A 431 -4.36 -28.47 -1.07
N GLU A 432 -3.99 -27.19 -1.07
CA GLU A 432 -4.39 -26.17 -2.04
C GLU A 432 -5.90 -25.83 -2.03
N ASP A 433 -6.60 -26.09 -0.92
CA ASP A 433 -7.98 -25.64 -0.74
C ASP A 433 -8.03 -24.18 -0.27
N LEU A 434 -9.00 -23.42 -0.79
CA LEU A 434 -9.17 -22.01 -0.45
C LEU A 434 -9.70 -21.85 0.98
N VAL A 435 -8.87 -21.33 1.88
CA VAL A 435 -9.21 -21.06 3.28
C VAL A 435 -9.87 -19.68 3.43
N PHE A 436 -9.34 -18.68 2.72
CA PHE A 436 -9.82 -17.31 2.83
C PHE A 436 -9.58 -16.52 1.55
N ASN A 437 -10.46 -15.56 1.28
CA ASN A 437 -10.32 -14.64 0.16
C ASN A 437 -10.87 -13.26 0.54
N ILE A 438 -10.07 -12.22 0.32
CA ILE A 438 -10.49 -10.83 0.49
C ILE A 438 -10.15 -10.03 -0.76
N SER A 439 -11.02 -9.10 -1.12
CA SER A 439 -10.75 -8.09 -2.14
C SER A 439 -10.79 -6.71 -1.49
N THR A 440 -9.71 -5.95 -1.60
CA THR A 440 -9.56 -4.66 -0.93
C THR A 440 -8.98 -3.60 -1.87
N ARG A 441 -9.28 -2.35 -1.56
CA ARG A 441 -8.64 -1.15 -2.12
C ARG A 441 -8.00 -0.46 -0.94
N GLY A 442 -6.67 -0.41 -0.85
CA GLY A 442 -6.06 0.24 0.30
C GLY A 442 -6.29 1.74 0.29
N LYS A 443 -6.32 2.28 1.51
CA LYS A 443 -6.60 3.68 1.81
C LYS A 443 -5.38 4.57 1.53
N ASP A 444 -4.18 4.02 1.71
CA ASP A 444 -2.91 4.66 1.36
C ASP A 444 -2.44 4.12 0.01
N VAL A 445 -1.88 4.99 -0.84
CA VAL A 445 -1.34 4.61 -2.17
C VAL A 445 -0.16 3.67 -2.03
N PHE A 446 0.66 3.91 -1.00
CA PHE A 446 1.95 3.28 -0.80
C PHE A 446 1.87 2.03 0.07
N VAL A 447 1.11 2.07 1.16
CA VAL A 447 0.93 0.93 2.07
C VAL A 447 -0.47 0.38 1.94
N GLN A 448 -0.60 -0.75 1.26
CA GLN A 448 -1.86 -1.47 1.17
C GLN A 448 -1.90 -2.53 2.26
N LYS A 449 -2.99 -2.62 3.02
CA LYS A 449 -3.18 -3.66 4.04
C LYS A 449 -4.38 -4.53 3.69
N ALA A 450 -4.18 -5.85 3.74
CA ALA A 450 -5.25 -6.84 3.76
C ALA A 450 -5.37 -7.37 5.19
N ILE A 451 -6.41 -6.97 5.91
CA ILE A 451 -6.69 -7.41 7.29
C ILE A 451 -7.83 -8.42 7.23
N PHE A 452 -7.62 -9.61 7.80
CA PHE A 452 -8.54 -10.74 7.65
C PHE A 452 -9.67 -10.75 8.71
N GLY A 453 -9.49 -10.04 9.82
CA GLY A 453 -10.45 -9.99 10.93
C GLY A 453 -10.45 -11.24 11.82
N ALA A 454 -9.67 -12.26 11.47
CA ALA A 454 -9.39 -13.46 12.24
C ALA A 454 -7.96 -13.95 11.93
N ILE A 455 -7.42 -14.83 12.76
CA ILE A 455 -6.18 -15.55 12.43
C ILE A 455 -6.54 -16.73 11.53
N TYR A 456 -5.83 -16.85 10.41
CA TYR A 456 -5.97 -17.96 9.47
C TYR A 456 -4.65 -18.71 9.35
N SER A 457 -4.73 -20.04 9.36
CA SER A 457 -3.62 -20.94 9.01
C SER A 457 -3.66 -21.22 7.51
N PHE A 458 -2.50 -21.15 6.85
CA PHE A 458 -2.36 -21.38 5.42
C PHE A 458 -0.93 -21.74 5.02
N ARG A 459 -0.80 -22.40 3.86
CA ARG A 459 0.45 -22.80 3.23
C ARG A 459 0.88 -21.88 2.10
N THR A 460 -0.09 -21.34 1.37
CA THR A 460 0.14 -20.60 0.14
C THR A 460 -0.70 -19.33 0.11
N VAL A 461 -0.11 -18.24 -0.38
CA VAL A 461 -0.79 -16.96 -0.59
C VAL A 461 -0.74 -16.60 -2.07
N TYR A 462 -1.90 -16.33 -2.66
CA TYR A 462 -1.99 -15.68 -3.97
C TYR A 462 -2.41 -14.23 -3.85
N ILE A 463 -1.67 -13.35 -4.52
CA ILE A 463 -2.01 -11.93 -4.67
C ILE A 463 -2.31 -11.67 -6.16
N ARG A 464 -3.47 -11.05 -6.43
CA ARG A 464 -3.90 -10.70 -7.79
C ARG A 464 -4.45 -9.29 -7.83
N VAL A 465 -4.17 -8.56 -8.90
CA VAL A 465 -4.79 -7.26 -9.15
C VAL A 465 -6.14 -7.48 -9.84
N LEU A 466 -7.20 -6.85 -9.34
CA LEU A 466 -8.54 -6.94 -9.92
C LEU A 466 -8.80 -5.79 -10.90
N SER A 467 -8.34 -4.59 -10.57
CA SER A 467 -8.44 -3.39 -11.41
C SER A 467 -7.24 -2.47 -11.19
N GLY A 468 -6.84 -1.77 -12.25
CA GLY A 468 -5.66 -0.91 -12.26
C GLY A 468 -4.34 -1.68 -12.36
N THR A 469 -3.28 -1.05 -11.90
CA THR A 469 -1.93 -1.61 -11.83
C THR A 469 -1.36 -1.41 -10.43
N LEU A 470 -0.66 -2.41 -9.92
CA LEU A 470 0.03 -2.36 -8.63
C LEU A 470 1.53 -2.48 -8.87
N HIS A 471 2.29 -1.43 -8.56
CA HIS A 471 3.75 -1.45 -8.58
C HIS A 471 4.25 -1.99 -7.25
N LEU A 472 4.20 -3.30 -7.06
CA LEU A 472 4.48 -3.94 -5.78
C LEU A 472 5.99 -4.03 -5.55
N CYS A 473 6.50 -3.48 -4.46
CA CYS A 473 7.93 -3.43 -4.14
C CYS A 473 8.32 -4.35 -2.98
N GLU A 474 7.44 -4.55 -2.00
CA GLU A 474 7.69 -5.46 -0.88
C GLU A 474 6.36 -6.01 -0.35
N VAL A 475 6.40 -7.23 0.18
CA VAL A 475 5.29 -7.90 0.86
C VAL A 475 5.77 -8.34 2.24
N GLU A 476 5.06 -7.90 3.26
CA GLU A 476 5.26 -8.38 4.63
C GLU A 476 4.04 -9.18 5.08
N ILE A 477 4.28 -10.34 5.67
CA ILE A 477 3.24 -11.25 6.17
C ILE A 477 3.53 -11.44 7.66
N TYR A 478 2.85 -10.68 8.53
CA TYR A 478 3.08 -10.78 9.97
C TYR A 478 2.31 -11.97 10.54
N GLY A 479 3.05 -12.93 11.08
CA GLY A 479 2.52 -14.21 11.52
C GLY A 479 3.59 -15.04 12.24
N ASP A 480 3.28 -16.30 12.50
CA ASP A 480 4.27 -17.25 13.02
C ASP A 480 3.96 -18.68 12.52
N CYS A 481 4.79 -19.64 12.93
CA CYS A 481 4.62 -21.04 12.58
C CYS A 481 3.33 -21.63 13.16
N GLN A 482 2.59 -22.37 12.33
CA GLN A 482 1.51 -23.21 12.85
C GLN A 482 2.12 -24.35 13.67
N LYS A 483 1.60 -24.61 14.87
CA LYS A 483 2.01 -25.79 15.66
C LYS A 483 1.84 -27.08 14.83
N PRO A 484 2.79 -28.03 14.89
CA PRO A 484 3.87 -28.13 15.88
C PRO A 484 5.22 -27.54 15.42
N TYR A 485 5.21 -26.69 14.38
CA TYR A 485 6.45 -26.20 13.78
C TYR A 485 7.00 -24.98 14.52
N TYR A 486 8.34 -24.80 14.48
CA TYR A 486 9.03 -23.64 15.04
C TYR A 486 10.25 -23.24 14.20
N GLY A 487 10.95 -22.19 14.64
CA GLY A 487 12.20 -21.75 14.05
C GLY A 487 12.04 -20.78 12.88
N PRO A 488 13.13 -20.38 12.21
CA PRO A 488 13.16 -19.29 11.23
C PRO A 488 12.36 -19.57 9.97
N THR A 489 12.14 -20.84 9.61
CA THR A 489 11.42 -21.26 8.39
C THR A 489 10.24 -22.19 8.68
N CYS A 490 9.90 -22.41 9.95
CA CYS A 490 8.85 -23.34 10.37
C CYS A 490 9.06 -24.78 9.88
N GLN A 491 10.30 -25.24 9.82
CA GLN A 491 10.62 -26.62 9.43
C GLN A 491 10.86 -27.52 10.63
N ASP A 492 11.40 -26.96 11.70
CA ASP A 492 11.69 -27.70 12.91
C ASP A 492 10.38 -28.01 13.66
N ILE A 493 10.32 -29.15 14.33
CA ILE A 493 9.12 -29.66 15.00
C ILE A 493 9.37 -29.72 16.50
N CYS A 494 8.45 -29.19 17.31
CA CYS A 494 8.53 -29.26 18.77
C CYS A 494 8.70 -30.72 19.24
N TYR A 495 9.41 -30.93 20.34
CA TYR A 495 9.49 -32.27 20.96
C TYR A 495 8.09 -32.80 21.25
N LEU A 496 7.88 -34.11 21.01
CA LEU A 496 6.57 -34.75 21.21
C LEU A 496 6.08 -34.67 22.66
N SER A 497 7.01 -34.54 23.62
CA SER A 497 6.73 -34.39 25.04
C SER A 497 6.39 -32.95 25.46
N CYS A 498 6.48 -31.97 24.54
CA CYS A 498 5.88 -30.66 24.77
C CYS A 498 4.36 -30.82 24.82
N LEU A 499 3.73 -30.34 25.89
CA LEU A 499 2.27 -30.31 26.01
C LEU A 499 1.67 -29.54 24.82
N ASP A 500 0.63 -30.12 24.22
CA ASP A 500 -0.06 -29.58 23.03
C ASP A 500 0.84 -29.33 21.79
N GLN A 501 2.08 -29.85 21.80
CA GLN A 501 3.12 -29.60 20.80
C GLN A 501 3.39 -28.11 20.56
N VAL A 502 3.35 -27.32 21.63
CA VAL A 502 3.65 -25.88 21.59
C VAL A 502 5.03 -25.63 22.20
N CYS A 503 5.88 -24.96 21.44
CA CYS A 503 7.22 -24.58 21.86
C CYS A 503 7.56 -23.16 21.40
N THR A 504 8.60 -22.59 21.99
CA THR A 504 9.12 -21.26 21.66
C THR A 504 9.77 -21.27 20.26
N TYR A 505 10.18 -20.09 19.81
CA TYR A 505 10.95 -19.92 18.58
C TYR A 505 12.25 -20.77 18.54
N GLU A 506 12.83 -21.12 19.69
CA GLU A 506 14.02 -21.98 19.79
C GLU A 506 13.70 -23.45 20.06
N GLY A 507 12.41 -23.82 20.09
CA GLY A 507 11.96 -25.19 20.33
C GLY A 507 11.78 -25.56 21.80
N GLU A 508 11.96 -24.62 22.73
CA GLU A 508 11.78 -24.88 24.17
C GLU A 508 10.28 -25.02 24.50
N CYS A 509 9.92 -26.04 25.27
CA CYS A 509 8.51 -26.28 25.56
C CYS A 509 7.97 -25.26 26.58
N PHE A 510 6.74 -24.81 26.37
CA PHE A 510 6.02 -24.02 27.38
C PHE A 510 5.63 -24.87 28.59
N SER A 511 5.31 -26.14 28.38
CA SER A 511 4.96 -27.10 29.44
C SER A 511 5.23 -28.51 28.96
N CYS A 512 5.49 -29.42 29.90
CA CYS A 512 5.70 -30.83 29.61
C CYS A 512 4.44 -31.65 29.89
N VAL A 513 4.22 -32.69 29.10
CA VAL A 513 3.26 -33.73 29.46
C VAL A 513 3.72 -34.44 30.75
N PRO A 514 2.81 -34.96 31.59
CA PRO A 514 3.17 -35.56 32.87
C PRO A 514 4.22 -36.66 32.75
N GLY A 515 5.26 -36.59 33.58
CA GLY A 515 6.38 -37.54 33.59
C GLY A 515 7.65 -37.04 32.91
N HIS A 516 7.55 -36.01 32.07
CA HIS A 516 8.68 -35.39 31.40
C HIS A 516 9.13 -34.10 32.10
N SER A 517 10.41 -33.75 31.95
CA SER A 517 10.98 -32.53 32.55
C SER A 517 12.14 -31.97 31.72
N GLY A 518 12.58 -30.76 32.03
CA GLY A 518 13.64 -30.06 31.29
C GLY A 518 13.09 -29.14 30.19
N ILE A 519 13.98 -28.31 29.62
CA ILE A 519 13.61 -27.22 28.69
C ILE A 519 12.94 -27.69 27.39
N TYR A 520 13.26 -28.91 26.94
CA TYR A 520 12.69 -29.56 25.76
C TYR A 520 11.75 -30.71 26.14
N CYS A 521 11.41 -30.87 27.43
CA CYS A 521 10.66 -32.01 27.95
C CYS A 521 11.27 -33.37 27.58
N GLN A 522 12.60 -33.43 27.47
CA GLN A 522 13.33 -34.65 27.16
C GLN A 522 13.59 -35.45 28.44
N ASP A 523 13.30 -36.75 28.42
CA ASP A 523 13.69 -37.63 29.51
C ASP A 523 15.21 -37.77 29.53
N ARG A 524 15.79 -37.81 30.74
CA ARG A 524 17.25 -37.86 30.95
C ARG A 524 17.96 -39.09 30.37
N ASN A 525 17.27 -40.00 29.66
CA ASN A 525 17.85 -41.27 29.20
C ASN A 525 17.51 -41.71 27.77
N ASP A 526 16.77 -40.96 26.95
CA ASP A 526 16.53 -41.34 25.55
C ASP A 526 17.20 -40.37 24.58
N SER A 527 18.48 -40.65 24.33
CA SER A 527 19.21 -40.11 23.19
C SER A 527 18.96 -40.96 21.96
N ASP A 528 17.72 -41.13 21.49
CA ASP A 528 17.43 -41.73 20.18
C ASP A 528 15.92 -41.70 19.92
N TYR A 529 15.44 -40.86 19.00
CA TYR A 529 14.28 -41.12 18.10
C TYR A 529 13.93 -39.88 17.25
N VAL A 530 14.02 -38.67 17.82
CA VAL A 530 13.52 -37.45 17.14
C VAL A 530 14.46 -36.95 16.03
N THR A 531 15.78 -37.11 16.21
CA THR A 531 16.78 -36.68 15.21
C THR A 531 16.81 -37.54 13.95
N LEU A 532 16.33 -38.79 14.00
CA LEU A 532 16.35 -39.71 12.86
C LEU A 532 15.16 -39.52 11.91
N ALA A 533 13.97 -39.20 12.43
CA ALA A 533 12.80 -38.91 11.59
C ALA A 533 12.91 -37.54 10.88
N ALA A 534 13.51 -36.55 11.54
CA ALA A 534 13.81 -35.25 10.95
C ALA A 534 14.96 -35.30 9.92
N ARG A 535 15.98 -36.16 10.11
CA ARG A 535 17.00 -36.42 9.07
C ARG A 535 16.46 -37.18 7.88
N ALA A 536 15.61 -38.20 8.09
CA ALA A 536 15.06 -39.00 7.01
C ALA A 536 14.15 -38.20 6.05
N THR A 537 13.57 -37.08 6.51
CA THR A 537 12.76 -36.18 5.68
C THR A 537 13.60 -35.09 5.01
N ALA A 538 14.68 -34.62 5.65
CA ALA A 538 15.62 -33.67 5.06
C ALA A 538 16.58 -34.31 4.02
N GLU A 539 17.04 -35.54 4.25
CA GLU A 539 17.90 -36.28 3.30
C GLU A 539 17.15 -36.73 2.03
N ALA A 540 15.82 -36.62 2.01
CA ALA A 540 15.00 -36.83 0.82
C ALA A 540 14.91 -35.61 -0.11
N ASP A 541 15.28 -34.40 0.35
CA ASP A 541 15.15 -33.14 -0.43
C ASP A 541 16.50 -32.39 -0.64
N ASP A 542 17.61 -32.87 -0.06
CA ASP A 542 18.96 -32.26 -0.21
C ASP A 542 19.95 -33.14 -1.01
N SER A 543 19.49 -33.72 -2.12
CA SER A 543 20.39 -34.32 -3.12
C SER A 543 20.25 -33.71 -4.51
N SER A 544 20.61 -32.43 -4.65
CA SER A 544 21.08 -31.95 -5.96
C SER A 544 22.08 -30.81 -5.85
N HIS A 545 23.37 -31.16 -5.93
CA HIS A 545 24.42 -30.59 -6.80
C HIS A 545 25.77 -30.98 -6.15
N THR A 546 26.54 -31.94 -6.65
CA THR A 546 26.96 -32.15 -8.02
C THR A 546 27.41 -33.60 -8.23
N GLU A 547 26.75 -34.33 -9.13
CA GLU A 547 27.43 -35.22 -10.08
C GLU A 547 26.45 -35.62 -11.20
N ASP A 548 26.94 -35.53 -12.43
CA ASP A 548 26.24 -35.70 -13.70
C ASP A 548 25.78 -37.15 -13.92
N TYR A 549 24.56 -37.49 -13.47
CA TYR A 549 23.94 -38.81 -13.70
C TYR A 549 22.42 -38.73 -13.92
N SER A 550 21.93 -38.18 -15.03
CA SER A 550 20.54 -38.48 -15.46
C SER A 550 20.27 -38.57 -16.97
N LEU A 551 21.29 -38.46 -17.82
CA LEU A 551 21.13 -38.77 -19.26
C LEU A 551 21.49 -40.21 -19.64
N LYS A 552 22.27 -40.95 -18.84
CA LYS A 552 22.63 -42.35 -19.17
C LYS A 552 21.51 -43.37 -18.92
N ASN A 553 20.68 -43.20 -17.89
CA ASN A 553 19.68 -44.21 -17.52
C ASN A 553 18.44 -44.19 -18.41
N ILE A 554 18.08 -43.03 -18.96
CA ILE A 554 17.00 -42.92 -19.96
C ILE A 554 17.45 -43.53 -21.29
N TYR A 555 18.71 -43.32 -21.71
CA TYR A 555 19.27 -43.96 -22.90
C TYR A 555 19.43 -45.48 -22.71
N ILE A 556 19.85 -45.95 -21.54
CA ILE A 556 19.97 -47.39 -21.25
C ILE A 556 18.59 -48.05 -21.19
N ALA A 557 17.58 -47.41 -20.59
CA ALA A 557 16.21 -47.91 -20.58
C ALA A 557 15.61 -47.97 -21.99
N MET A 558 15.82 -46.95 -22.82
CA MET A 558 15.41 -46.95 -24.23
C MET A 558 16.17 -48.00 -25.06
N LEU A 559 17.46 -48.23 -24.80
CA LEU A 559 18.25 -49.27 -25.46
C LEU A 559 17.77 -50.68 -25.08
N ILE A 560 17.45 -50.91 -23.80
CA ILE A 560 16.92 -52.18 -23.29
C ILE A 560 15.52 -52.44 -23.88
N GLN A 561 14.66 -51.43 -23.99
CA GLN A 561 13.36 -51.57 -24.66
C GLN A 561 13.50 -51.88 -26.15
N MET A 562 14.44 -51.24 -26.85
CA MET A 562 14.73 -51.53 -28.26
C MET A 562 15.29 -52.95 -28.46
N VAL A 563 16.20 -53.40 -27.59
CA VAL A 563 16.76 -54.75 -27.65
C VAL A 563 15.69 -55.81 -27.34
N LEU A 564 14.82 -55.58 -26.36
CA LEU A 564 13.70 -56.48 -26.06
C LEU A 564 12.70 -56.54 -27.22
N LEU A 565 12.39 -55.42 -27.88
CA LEU A 565 11.53 -55.40 -29.06
C LEU A 565 12.15 -56.20 -30.23
N MET A 566 13.46 -56.04 -30.45
CA MET A 566 14.20 -56.80 -31.47
C MET A 566 14.25 -58.29 -31.14
N CYS A 567 14.42 -58.68 -29.87
CA CYS A 567 14.36 -60.09 -29.44
C CYS A 567 12.98 -60.71 -29.68
N VAL A 568 11.88 -59.98 -29.40
CA VAL A 568 10.52 -60.46 -29.67
C VAL A 568 10.26 -60.64 -31.17
N LEU A 569 10.77 -59.74 -32.02
CA LEU A 569 10.69 -59.86 -33.48
C LEU A 569 11.54 -61.03 -34.02
N PHE A 570 12.73 -61.29 -33.46
CA PHE A 570 13.57 -62.43 -33.83
C PHE A 570 13.00 -63.78 -33.36
N ILE A 571 12.35 -63.83 -32.20
CA ILE A 571 11.68 -65.03 -31.69
C ILE A 571 10.38 -65.30 -32.48
N GLY A 572 9.63 -64.24 -32.83
CA GLY A 572 8.46 -64.32 -33.71
C GLY A 572 8.79 -64.86 -35.11
N ASN A 573 9.91 -64.42 -35.70
CA ASN A 573 10.38 -64.92 -36.99
C ASN A 573 10.90 -66.37 -36.94
N LYS A 574 11.40 -66.85 -35.79
CA LYS A 574 11.73 -68.27 -35.61
C LYS A 574 10.51 -69.15 -35.37
N TYR A 575 9.44 -68.61 -34.80
CA TYR A 575 8.20 -69.37 -34.56
C TYR A 575 7.36 -69.54 -35.83
N PHE A 576 7.41 -68.57 -36.76
CA PHE A 576 6.71 -68.66 -38.06
C PHE A 576 7.46 -69.44 -39.15
N SER A 577 8.73 -69.77 -38.94
CA SER A 577 9.52 -70.63 -39.84
C SER A 577 9.41 -72.14 -39.54
N ALA A 578 8.65 -72.52 -38.50
CA ALA A 578 8.49 -73.92 -38.08
C ALA A 578 7.02 -74.38 -38.19
N GLN A 579 6.40 -74.15 -39.35
CA GLN A 579 5.20 -74.89 -39.75
C GLN A 579 5.64 -76.01 -40.70
N SER A 580 5.77 -77.26 -40.21
CA SER A 580 5.54 -78.49 -40.99
C SER A 580 5.93 -79.76 -40.22
N ASN A 581 4.99 -80.43 -39.54
CA ASN A 581 4.58 -81.82 -39.85
C ASN A 581 3.50 -82.37 -38.88
N PRO A 582 2.52 -83.18 -39.34
CA PRO A 582 1.30 -83.52 -38.61
C PRO A 582 1.23 -84.96 -38.04
N ARG A 583 0.17 -85.22 -37.24
CA ARG A 583 -0.33 -86.51 -36.67
C ARG A 583 0.44 -87.00 -35.42
N ALA A 584 -0.15 -87.56 -34.36
CA ALA A 584 -1.34 -88.37 -34.19
C ALA A 584 -1.73 -88.44 -32.69
N ASP A 585 -3.03 -88.59 -32.47
CA ASP A 585 -3.74 -89.40 -31.47
C ASP A 585 -3.76 -89.08 -29.97
N ALA A 586 -5.01 -89.04 -29.50
CA ALA A 586 -5.51 -88.97 -28.13
C ALA A 586 -5.32 -90.29 -27.36
N ALA A 587 -5.34 -90.21 -26.03
CA ALA A 587 -6.30 -90.91 -25.15
C ALA A 587 -5.78 -91.18 -23.72
N PHE A 588 -6.67 -90.91 -22.76
CA PHE A 588 -7.02 -91.77 -21.62
C PHE A 588 -6.14 -91.89 -20.34
N LEU A 589 -6.82 -91.54 -19.24
CA LEU A 589 -6.95 -92.23 -17.95
C LEU A 589 -5.81 -92.27 -16.90
N SER A 590 -6.21 -91.76 -15.72
CA SER A 590 -6.27 -92.45 -14.41
C SER A 590 -5.26 -92.10 -13.30
N ARG A 591 -5.87 -91.63 -12.20
CA ARG A 591 -5.66 -91.97 -10.77
C ARG A 591 -4.25 -92.35 -10.28
N GLY A 592 -3.82 -91.59 -9.25
CA GLY A 592 -3.50 -92.17 -7.94
C GLY A 592 -2.02 -92.23 -7.54
N PRO A 593 -1.73 -92.53 -6.26
CA PRO A 593 -1.19 -91.54 -5.31
C PRO A 593 0.06 -92.01 -4.53
N SER A 594 0.73 -91.12 -3.79
CA SER A 594 1.51 -91.38 -2.54
C SER A 594 2.26 -90.09 -2.15
N LYS A 595 2.00 -89.44 -1.00
CA LYS A 595 2.52 -89.73 0.36
C LYS A 595 4.02 -90.01 0.40
N LEU A 596 4.83 -89.00 0.77
CA LEU A 596 5.42 -88.85 2.11
C LEU A 596 5.95 -87.44 2.29
#